data_AF-A0A2E5G768-F1
#
_entry.id   AF-A0A2E5G768-F1
#
_cell.length_a   1.000
_cell.length_b   1.000
_cell.length_c   1.000
_cell.angle_alpha   90.00
_cell.angle_beta   90.00
_cell.angle_gamma   90.00
#
_symmetry.space_group_name_H-M   'P 1'
#
loop_
_entity.id
_entity.type
_entity.pdbx_description
1 polymer ?
#
loop_
_entity_poly.entity_id
_entity_poly.type
_entity_poly.pdbx_seq_one_letter_code
_entity_poly.pdbx_strand_id
1 'polypeptide(L)'
;MVSLNGWQVETKRVAKFRGNLLKWFQAYHRKLPWRSCGQKPANPYHVLVSEFMLQQTQVATVIEYFNRFIKTLPTIEALASAKEQQVLQLWQGLGYYRRALHLHAAARMIIDRFDGQVPQTLENLSQLPGVGTYTAGAIASIAYDEKVAAIDGNVSRVISRLLAIEKPIDDGPTRRKLQSITEKLVPPHRPGIFNQALMELGALVCLPRRPRCSTCPVRQLCQAYLQGCVDRLPVRHPRRPPRSVTHHIFAIQKRNCHLVVQRPGKGLWSRLWQMPTAENLEAQKPSTRALQWIEDELGLVVETPERISTFNHQTTHRAIHFVLWHTTVISGRLRRGIGQWRRLGKTNDLAMANPQHTAVGLITRHTSHFTCRSTKSHSGLQSGRNLRR
;
A
#
# COMPACT_ATOMS: atom_id res chain seq x y z
N MET A 1 40.58 -2.98 13.99
CA MET A 1 39.44 -2.81 14.92
C MET A 1 38.59 -1.63 14.45
N VAL A 2 37.27 -1.79 14.29
CA VAL A 2 36.40 -0.71 13.76
C VAL A 2 35.55 -0.13 14.88
N SER A 3 35.78 1.14 15.23
CA SER A 3 35.06 1.90 16.26
C SER A 3 33.69 2.36 15.75
N LEU A 4 32.60 2.00 16.45
CA LEU A 4 31.25 2.54 16.20
C LEU A 4 30.90 3.55 17.29
N ASN A 5 31.34 4.81 17.20
CA ASN A 5 30.98 5.87 18.17
C ASN A 5 31.02 5.37 19.65
N GLY A 6 32.06 4.63 20.05
CA GLY A 6 32.20 4.09 21.42
C GLY A 6 31.62 2.68 21.69
N TRP A 7 31.12 2.00 20.66
CA TRP A 7 30.80 0.56 20.69
C TRP A 7 31.79 -0.18 19.78
N GLN A 8 32.68 -1.00 20.34
CA GLN A 8 33.45 -1.94 19.51
C GLN A 8 32.60 -3.19 19.28
N VAL A 9 32.65 -3.77 18.08
CA VAL A 9 31.75 -4.85 17.61
C VAL A 9 31.84 -6.14 18.44
N GLU A 10 32.94 -6.32 19.16
CA GLU A 10 33.21 -7.46 20.05
C GLU A 10 33.14 -7.08 21.54
N THR A 11 32.64 -5.89 21.87
CA THR A 11 32.51 -5.49 23.27
C THR A 11 31.43 -6.25 24.00
N LYS A 12 31.63 -6.42 25.32
CA LYS A 12 30.59 -6.82 26.29
C LYS A 12 29.27 -6.05 26.10
N ARG A 13 29.31 -4.82 25.58
CA ARG A 13 28.10 -4.02 25.25
C ARG A 13 27.27 -4.62 24.11
N VAL A 14 27.89 -5.05 23.00
CA VAL A 14 27.16 -5.67 21.87
C VAL A 14 26.54 -7.00 22.31
N ALA A 15 27.29 -7.82 23.06
CA ALA A 15 26.77 -9.07 23.62
C ALA A 15 25.57 -8.81 24.56
N LYS A 16 25.69 -7.84 25.48
CA LYS A 16 24.58 -7.45 26.38
C LYS A 16 23.37 -6.90 25.62
N PHE A 17 23.59 -6.10 24.57
CA PHE A 17 22.53 -5.60 23.71
C PHE A 17 21.76 -6.74 23.04
N ARG A 18 22.48 -7.65 22.36
CA ARG A 18 21.89 -8.83 21.71
C ARG A 18 21.12 -9.68 22.72
N GLY A 19 21.74 -10.02 23.85
CA GLY A 19 21.12 -10.84 24.88
C GLY A 19 19.83 -10.23 25.44
N ASN A 20 19.86 -8.95 25.82
CA ASN A 20 18.68 -8.26 26.35
C ASN A 20 17.55 -8.17 25.32
N LEU A 21 17.89 -7.84 24.06
CA LEU A 21 16.93 -7.72 22.98
C LEU A 21 16.26 -9.07 22.65
N LEU A 22 17.05 -10.12 22.49
CA LEU A 22 16.55 -11.46 22.15
C LEU A 22 15.71 -12.05 23.28
N LYS A 23 16.14 -11.90 24.54
CA LYS A 23 15.37 -12.34 25.72
C LYS A 23 14.02 -11.63 25.79
N TRP A 24 14.00 -10.32 25.55
CA TRP A 24 12.75 -9.56 25.49
C TRP A 24 11.87 -10.01 24.33
N PHE A 25 12.43 -10.20 23.14
CA PHE A 25 11.66 -10.65 21.98
C PHE A 25 11.02 -12.02 22.23
N GLN A 26 11.76 -12.97 22.80
CA GLN A 26 11.22 -14.28 23.15
C GLN A 26 9.98 -14.18 24.07
N ALA A 27 9.98 -13.27 25.04
CA ALA A 27 8.88 -13.09 25.97
C ALA A 27 7.69 -12.28 25.41
N TYR A 28 7.93 -11.32 24.51
CA TYR A 28 6.94 -10.29 24.14
C TYR A 28 6.62 -10.19 22.65
N HIS A 29 7.22 -10.99 21.78
CA HIS A 29 6.93 -10.96 20.34
C HIS A 29 5.46 -11.26 20.06
N ARG A 30 4.87 -10.54 19.10
CA ARG A 30 3.52 -10.86 18.62
C ARG A 30 3.55 -12.16 17.83
N LYS A 31 2.54 -13.00 18.03
CA LYS A 31 2.25 -14.15 17.16
C LYS A 31 1.62 -13.62 15.87
N LEU A 32 2.33 -13.77 14.75
CA LEU A 32 1.90 -13.25 13.44
C LEU A 32 1.83 -14.40 12.42
N PRO A 33 0.86 -14.41 11.48
CA PRO A 33 0.66 -15.55 10.57
C PRO A 33 1.84 -15.90 9.66
N TRP A 34 2.71 -14.93 9.37
CA TRP A 34 3.89 -15.09 8.51
C TRP A 34 5.19 -15.39 9.27
N ARG A 35 5.14 -15.44 10.61
CA ARG A 35 6.31 -15.80 11.42
C ARG A 35 6.44 -17.33 11.53
N SER A 36 7.63 -17.77 11.93
CA SER A 36 7.87 -19.16 12.32
C SER A 36 6.88 -19.61 13.41
N CYS A 37 6.52 -20.89 13.38
CA CYS A 37 5.62 -21.51 14.36
C CYS A 37 6.37 -22.63 15.10
N GLY A 38 6.66 -22.41 16.38
CA GLY A 38 7.43 -23.36 17.18
C GLY A 38 8.83 -23.56 16.62
N GLN A 39 9.16 -24.81 16.29
CA GLN A 39 10.45 -25.17 15.68
C GLN A 39 10.48 -25.06 14.15
N LYS A 40 9.33 -24.81 13.49
CA LYS A 40 9.29 -24.71 12.03
C LYS A 40 9.84 -23.36 11.56
N PRO A 41 10.79 -23.32 10.60
CA PRO A 41 11.28 -22.07 10.04
C PRO A 41 10.16 -21.29 9.34
N ALA A 42 10.35 -19.99 9.15
CA ALA A 42 9.39 -19.17 8.43
C ALA A 42 9.33 -19.60 6.96
N ASN A 43 8.12 -19.77 6.42
CA ASN A 43 7.96 -20.10 5.01
C ASN A 43 8.41 -18.90 4.14
N PRO A 44 9.40 -19.06 3.24
CA PRO A 44 9.92 -17.96 2.42
C PRO A 44 8.86 -17.24 1.58
N TYR A 45 7.89 -17.97 1.03
CA TYR A 45 6.76 -17.40 0.29
C TYR A 45 5.89 -16.52 1.20
N HIS A 46 5.61 -16.97 2.42
CA HIS A 46 4.84 -16.19 3.39
C HIS A 46 5.59 -14.93 3.82
N VAL A 47 6.89 -15.04 4.06
CA VAL A 47 7.75 -13.89 4.39
C VAL A 47 7.71 -12.88 3.24
N LEU A 48 7.95 -13.33 1.99
CA LEU A 48 7.88 -12.49 0.79
C LEU A 48 6.55 -11.72 0.71
N VAL A 49 5.40 -12.43 0.77
CA VAL A 49 4.08 -11.80 0.70
C VAL A 49 3.88 -10.79 1.83
N SER A 50 4.22 -11.16 3.07
CA SER A 50 4.05 -10.30 4.23
C SER A 50 4.91 -9.03 4.15
N GLU A 51 6.16 -9.12 3.68
CA GLU A 51 7.06 -7.98 3.54
C GLU A 51 6.58 -7.02 2.45
N PHE A 52 6.04 -7.52 1.34
CA PHE A 52 5.37 -6.66 0.36
C PHE A 52 4.14 -5.95 0.96
N MET A 53 3.33 -6.65 1.77
CA MET A 53 2.16 -6.05 2.41
C MET A 53 2.53 -5.03 3.50
N LEU A 54 3.60 -5.25 4.26
CA LEU A 54 4.02 -4.40 5.37
C LEU A 54 4.69 -3.09 4.94
N GLN A 55 5.08 -2.97 3.67
CA GLN A 55 5.58 -1.71 3.11
C GLN A 55 4.56 -0.57 3.30
N GLN A 56 4.86 0.36 4.22
CA GLN A 56 4.00 1.51 4.53
C GLN A 56 2.57 1.13 4.97
N THR A 57 2.39 -0.08 5.53
CA THR A 57 1.09 -0.56 6.02
C THR A 57 1.24 -1.12 7.43
N GLN A 58 0.24 -0.90 8.30
CA GLN A 58 0.31 -1.37 9.68
C GLN A 58 0.06 -2.87 9.78
N VAL A 59 0.77 -3.54 10.71
CA VAL A 59 0.65 -4.99 10.97
C VAL A 59 -0.80 -5.42 11.18
N ALA A 60 -1.58 -4.67 11.98
CA ALA A 60 -2.97 -5.02 12.28
C ALA A 60 -3.83 -5.10 11.02
N THR A 61 -3.65 -4.16 10.08
CA THR A 61 -4.32 -4.19 8.77
C THR A 61 -3.85 -5.38 7.92
N VAL A 62 -2.55 -5.67 7.91
CA VAL A 62 -1.97 -6.73 7.05
C VAL A 62 -2.47 -8.12 7.42
N ILE A 63 -2.76 -8.42 8.70
CA ILE A 63 -3.16 -9.77 9.16
C ILE A 63 -4.35 -10.33 8.36
N GLU A 64 -5.43 -9.56 8.22
CA GLU A 64 -6.63 -10.03 7.51
C GLU A 64 -6.33 -10.29 6.03
N TYR A 65 -5.62 -9.35 5.39
CA TYR A 65 -5.29 -9.42 3.97
C TYR A 65 -4.35 -10.58 3.68
N PHE A 66 -3.34 -10.78 4.52
CA PHE A 66 -2.41 -11.89 4.41
C PHE A 66 -3.15 -13.23 4.47
N ASN A 67 -4.01 -13.42 5.47
CA ASN A 67 -4.76 -14.67 5.63
C ASN A 67 -5.66 -14.96 4.42
N ARG A 68 -6.38 -13.95 3.91
CA ARG A 68 -7.21 -14.10 2.69
C ARG A 68 -6.37 -14.40 1.45
N PHE A 69 -5.22 -13.72 1.32
CA PHE A 69 -4.31 -13.86 0.18
C PHE A 69 -3.72 -15.27 0.13
N ILE A 70 -3.13 -15.75 1.23
CA ILE A 70 -2.54 -17.10 1.32
C ILE A 70 -3.61 -18.19 1.20
N LYS A 71 -4.84 -17.97 1.72
CA LYS A 71 -5.94 -18.93 1.50
C LYS A 71 -6.28 -19.10 0.01
N THR A 72 -6.19 -18.02 -0.77
CA THR A 72 -6.58 -18.02 -2.19
C THR A 72 -5.42 -18.43 -3.10
N LEU A 73 -4.22 -17.97 -2.78
CA LEU A 73 -2.97 -18.20 -3.49
C LEU A 73 -1.98 -18.83 -2.50
N PRO A 74 -2.08 -20.14 -2.24
CA PRO A 74 -1.33 -20.79 -1.15
C PRO A 74 0.15 -21.00 -1.46
N THR A 75 0.56 -20.93 -2.73
CA THR A 75 1.94 -21.16 -3.16
C THR A 75 2.42 -20.09 -4.13
N ILE A 76 3.73 -20.05 -4.36
CA ILE A 76 4.34 -19.11 -5.32
C ILE A 76 3.89 -19.42 -6.75
N GLU A 77 3.69 -20.68 -7.10
CA GLU A 77 3.15 -21.13 -8.39
C GLU A 77 1.71 -20.64 -8.59
N ALA A 78 0.87 -20.75 -7.54
CA ALA A 78 -0.50 -20.24 -7.56
C ALA A 78 -0.50 -18.71 -7.77
N LEU A 79 0.40 -17.99 -7.11
CA LEU A 79 0.55 -16.55 -7.31
C LEU A 79 1.05 -16.19 -8.72
N ALA A 80 2.04 -16.91 -9.25
CA ALA A 80 2.62 -16.63 -10.57
C ALA A 80 1.64 -16.90 -11.72
N SER A 81 0.83 -17.95 -11.59
CA SER A 81 -0.20 -18.35 -12.56
C SER A 81 -1.50 -17.54 -12.47
N ALA A 82 -1.73 -16.83 -11.36
CA ALA A 82 -2.92 -16.02 -11.15
C ALA A 82 -3.09 -14.93 -12.22
N LYS A 83 -4.35 -14.59 -12.52
CA LYS A 83 -4.65 -13.42 -13.35
C LYS A 83 -4.28 -12.16 -12.57
N GLU A 84 -3.66 -11.18 -13.23
CA GLU A 84 -3.24 -9.91 -12.60
C GLU A 84 -4.39 -9.23 -11.83
N GLN A 85 -5.61 -9.24 -12.40
CA GLN A 85 -6.79 -8.65 -11.78
C GLN A 85 -7.23 -9.38 -10.51
N GLN A 86 -7.03 -10.70 -10.41
CA GLN A 86 -7.29 -11.45 -9.18
C GLN A 86 -6.34 -11.01 -8.07
N VAL A 87 -5.05 -10.84 -8.38
CA VAL A 87 -4.05 -10.36 -7.42
C VAL A 87 -4.39 -8.94 -6.94
N LEU A 88 -4.76 -8.05 -7.86
CA LEU A 88 -5.18 -6.68 -7.53
C LEU A 88 -6.47 -6.65 -6.68
N GLN A 89 -7.40 -7.55 -6.94
CA GLN A 89 -8.64 -7.69 -6.16
C GLN A 89 -8.35 -8.16 -4.73
N LEU A 90 -7.48 -9.16 -4.56
CA LEU A 90 -7.06 -9.61 -3.22
C LEU A 90 -6.35 -8.49 -2.43
N TRP A 91 -5.64 -7.59 -3.14
CA TRP A 91 -4.91 -6.44 -2.60
C TRP A 91 -5.80 -5.21 -2.36
N GLN A 92 -7.03 -5.19 -2.87
CA GLN A 92 -7.91 -4.03 -2.84
C GLN A 92 -8.17 -3.54 -1.41
N GLY A 93 -7.81 -2.28 -1.15
CA GLY A 93 -7.92 -1.65 0.17
C GLY A 93 -6.60 -1.50 0.92
N LEU A 94 -5.54 -2.26 0.58
CA LEU A 94 -4.20 -2.08 1.17
C LEU A 94 -3.48 -0.81 0.69
N GLY A 95 -3.91 -0.24 -0.44
CA GLY A 95 -3.23 0.88 -1.08
C GLY A 95 -1.87 0.50 -1.69
N TYR A 96 -1.22 1.47 -2.34
CA TYR A 96 0.06 1.27 -3.04
C TYR A 96 0.07 0.03 -3.96
N TYR A 97 -0.92 -0.09 -4.83
CA TYR A 97 -1.18 -1.25 -5.70
C TYR A 97 -0.01 -1.69 -6.59
N ARG A 98 0.97 -0.81 -6.84
CA ARG A 98 2.21 -1.19 -7.52
C ARG A 98 2.94 -2.33 -6.79
N ARG A 99 2.80 -2.44 -5.45
CA ARG A 99 3.34 -3.55 -4.66
C ARG A 99 2.74 -4.89 -5.07
N ALA A 100 1.43 -4.95 -5.32
CA ALA A 100 0.77 -6.16 -5.80
C ALA A 100 1.28 -6.58 -7.18
N LEU A 101 1.42 -5.61 -8.09
CA LEU A 101 1.96 -5.84 -9.43
C LEU A 101 3.41 -6.31 -9.39
N HIS A 102 4.24 -5.70 -8.53
CA HIS A 102 5.62 -6.09 -8.33
C HIS A 102 5.74 -7.47 -7.68
N LEU A 103 4.93 -7.78 -6.66
CA LEU A 103 4.88 -9.10 -6.04
C LEU A 103 4.52 -10.19 -7.06
N HIS A 104 3.53 -9.92 -7.91
CA HIS A 104 3.13 -10.85 -8.97
C HIS A 104 4.25 -11.04 -10.01
N ALA A 105 4.91 -9.95 -10.44
CA ALA A 105 6.05 -10.03 -11.35
C ALA A 105 7.25 -10.75 -10.72
N ALA A 106 7.51 -10.54 -9.42
CA ALA A 106 8.53 -11.25 -8.67
C ALA A 106 8.22 -12.75 -8.58
N ALA A 107 6.96 -13.12 -8.33
CA ALA A 107 6.56 -14.54 -8.32
C ALA A 107 6.80 -15.23 -9.66
N ARG A 108 6.48 -14.57 -10.78
CA ARG A 108 6.78 -15.09 -12.12
C ARG A 108 8.28 -15.24 -12.35
N MET A 109 9.07 -14.22 -11.99
CA MET A 109 10.53 -14.30 -12.07
C MET A 109 11.12 -15.44 -11.22
N ILE A 110 10.54 -15.71 -10.05
CA ILE A 110 10.94 -16.82 -9.17
C ILE A 110 10.69 -18.18 -9.84
N ILE A 111 9.54 -18.35 -10.51
CA ILE A 111 9.27 -19.55 -11.30
C ILE A 111 10.27 -19.68 -12.46
N ASP A 112 10.47 -18.61 -13.21
CA ASP A 112 11.23 -18.66 -14.48
C ASP A 112 12.75 -18.76 -14.28
N ARG A 113 13.30 -18.18 -13.21
CA ARG A 113 14.77 -18.05 -13.02
C ARG A 113 15.32 -18.77 -11.79
N PHE A 114 14.45 -19.18 -10.88
CA PHE A 114 14.84 -19.78 -9.60
C PHE A 114 14.06 -21.06 -9.31
N ASP A 115 13.50 -21.70 -10.34
CA ASP A 115 12.81 -22.99 -10.27
C ASP A 115 11.71 -23.05 -9.19
N GLY A 116 10.99 -21.93 -9.01
CA GLY A 116 9.94 -21.80 -8.00
C GLY A 116 10.44 -21.66 -6.55
N GLN A 117 11.74 -21.58 -6.33
CA GLN A 117 12.32 -21.34 -5.01
C GLN A 117 12.57 -19.86 -4.79
N VAL A 118 12.04 -19.29 -3.70
CA VAL A 118 12.39 -17.93 -3.30
C VAL A 118 13.92 -17.87 -3.11
N PRO A 119 14.63 -16.88 -3.70
CA PRO A 119 16.08 -16.84 -3.61
C PRO A 119 16.55 -16.66 -2.16
N GLN A 120 17.65 -17.32 -1.81
CA GLN A 120 18.13 -17.35 -0.43
C GLN A 120 19.03 -16.17 -0.08
N THR A 121 19.70 -15.59 -1.07
CA THR A 121 20.73 -14.56 -0.88
C THR A 121 20.19 -13.15 -1.10
N LEU A 122 20.71 -12.20 -0.34
CA LEU A 122 20.46 -10.76 -0.50
C LEU A 122 20.63 -10.31 -1.95
N GLU A 123 21.70 -10.77 -2.60
CA GLU A 123 22.03 -10.41 -3.98
C GLU A 123 20.91 -10.82 -4.95
N ASN A 124 20.49 -12.09 -4.91
CA ASN A 124 19.44 -12.59 -5.82
C ASN A 124 18.07 -12.00 -5.48
N LEU A 125 17.75 -11.85 -4.19
CA LEU A 125 16.51 -11.20 -3.75
C LEU A 125 16.41 -9.76 -4.25
N SER A 126 17.52 -9.03 -4.27
CA SER A 126 17.56 -7.63 -4.71
C SER A 126 17.28 -7.44 -6.21
N GLN A 127 17.33 -8.51 -7.00
CA GLN A 127 16.98 -8.48 -8.42
C GLN A 127 15.46 -8.54 -8.65
N LEU A 128 14.69 -8.96 -7.65
CA LEU A 128 13.25 -9.13 -7.78
C LEU A 128 12.53 -7.77 -7.86
N PRO A 129 11.52 -7.61 -8.75
CA PRO A 129 10.73 -6.38 -8.86
C PRO A 129 10.13 -5.96 -7.52
N GLY A 130 10.40 -4.73 -7.08
CA GLY A 130 9.86 -4.19 -5.83
C GLY A 130 10.53 -4.67 -4.54
N VAL A 131 11.59 -5.49 -4.64
CA VAL A 131 12.43 -5.88 -3.51
C VAL A 131 13.62 -4.92 -3.41
N GLY A 132 13.56 -4.01 -2.45
CA GLY A 132 14.69 -3.14 -2.10
C GLY A 132 15.58 -3.76 -1.02
N THR A 133 16.67 -3.08 -0.66
CA THR A 133 17.68 -3.53 0.33
C THR A 133 17.06 -4.01 1.65
N TYR A 134 16.08 -3.28 2.20
CA TYR A 134 15.36 -3.71 3.40
C TYR A 134 14.64 -5.05 3.20
N THR A 135 13.81 -5.15 2.15
CA THR A 135 12.98 -6.33 1.87
C THR A 135 13.85 -7.56 1.60
N ALA A 136 14.94 -7.39 0.82
CA ALA A 136 15.92 -8.45 0.58
C ALA A 136 16.54 -8.92 1.89
N GLY A 137 17.05 -8.00 2.73
CA GLY A 137 17.65 -8.34 4.01
C GLY A 137 16.67 -9.00 4.99
N ALA A 138 15.41 -8.56 4.97
CA ALA A 138 14.35 -9.17 5.77
C ALA A 138 14.10 -10.62 5.34
N ILE A 139 13.87 -10.88 4.06
CA ILE A 139 13.61 -12.24 3.55
C ILE A 139 14.83 -13.14 3.77
N ALA A 140 16.01 -12.71 3.34
CA ALA A 140 17.26 -13.44 3.47
C ALA A 140 17.54 -13.88 4.91
N SER A 141 17.43 -12.95 5.87
CA SER A 141 17.70 -13.25 7.27
C SER A 141 16.58 -14.06 7.93
N ILE A 142 15.31 -13.77 7.66
CA ILE A 142 14.17 -14.40 8.36
C ILE A 142 13.92 -15.83 7.85
N ALA A 143 14.00 -16.03 6.53
CA ALA A 143 13.67 -17.29 5.90
C ALA A 143 14.89 -18.21 5.75
N TYR A 144 16.08 -17.64 5.61
CA TYR A 144 17.30 -18.39 5.27
C TYR A 144 18.48 -18.17 6.24
N ASP A 145 18.26 -17.42 7.33
CA ASP A 145 19.29 -17.12 8.33
C ASP A 145 20.58 -16.51 7.74
N GLU A 146 20.50 -15.82 6.59
CA GLU A 146 21.64 -15.07 6.05
C GLU A 146 21.99 -13.92 7.01
N LYS A 147 23.29 -13.75 7.30
CA LYS A 147 23.79 -12.72 8.21
C LYS A 147 23.80 -11.34 7.56
N VAL A 148 22.62 -10.79 7.33
CA VAL A 148 22.41 -9.46 6.74
C VAL A 148 21.48 -8.62 7.62
N ALA A 149 21.64 -7.30 7.56
CA ALA A 149 20.79 -6.36 8.28
C ALA A 149 19.51 -6.04 7.50
N ALA A 150 18.38 -6.02 8.20
CA ALA A 150 17.09 -5.57 7.67
C ALA A 150 16.68 -4.24 8.33
N ILE A 151 16.91 -3.11 7.65
CA ILE A 151 16.69 -1.77 8.22
C ILE A 151 15.45 -1.09 7.64
N ASP A 152 14.36 -1.09 8.39
CA ASP A 152 13.18 -0.27 8.11
C ASP A 152 13.23 1.09 8.84
N GLY A 153 12.11 1.81 8.81
CA GLY A 153 11.95 3.05 9.56
C GLY A 153 11.93 2.87 11.09
N ASN A 154 11.58 1.68 11.59
CA ASN A 154 11.62 1.35 13.02
C ASN A 154 13.05 1.11 13.48
N VAL A 155 13.80 0.27 12.77
CA VAL A 155 15.20 -0.02 13.04
C VAL A 155 16.04 1.25 12.92
N SER A 156 15.87 2.04 11.86
CA SER A 156 16.57 3.32 11.70
C SER A 156 16.40 4.24 12.93
N ARG A 157 15.18 4.31 13.48
CA ARG A 157 14.89 5.08 14.70
C ARG A 157 15.54 4.47 15.94
N VAL A 158 15.45 3.16 16.11
CA VAL A 158 16.06 2.44 17.25
C VAL A 158 17.58 2.68 17.26
N ILE A 159 18.25 2.48 16.13
CA ILE A 159 19.71 2.62 16.03
C ILE A 159 20.14 4.10 16.17
N SER A 160 19.40 5.04 15.57
CA SER A 160 19.64 6.47 15.76
C SER A 160 19.57 6.88 17.23
N ARG A 161 18.57 6.40 17.99
CA ARG A 161 18.46 6.66 19.44
C ARG A 161 19.51 5.92 20.25
N LEU A 162 19.76 4.65 19.95
CA LEU A 162 20.76 3.83 20.65
C LEU A 162 22.14 4.51 20.65
N LEU A 163 22.48 5.18 19.56
CA LEU A 163 23.80 5.78 19.33
C LEU A 163 23.78 7.32 19.28
N ALA A 164 22.67 7.96 19.66
CA ALA A 164 22.49 9.41 19.61
C ALA A 164 22.92 10.06 18.27
N ILE A 165 22.45 9.51 17.16
CA ILE A 165 22.75 10.02 15.81
C ILE A 165 21.82 11.19 15.49
N GLU A 166 22.35 12.41 15.54
CA GLU A 166 21.64 13.67 15.29
C GLU A 166 21.59 14.08 13.80
N LYS A 167 22.16 13.27 12.90
CA LYS A 167 22.06 13.50 11.46
C LYS A 167 20.75 12.96 10.88
N PRO A 168 20.18 13.58 9.82
CA PRO A 168 18.94 13.11 9.21
C PRO A 168 19.03 11.67 8.69
N ILE A 169 18.15 10.80 9.16
CA ILE A 169 18.19 9.36 8.81
C ILE A 169 17.71 9.05 7.38
N ASP A 170 17.22 10.06 6.67
CA ASP A 170 16.75 9.99 5.28
C ASP A 170 17.74 10.57 4.26
N ASP A 171 18.95 10.98 4.69
CA ASP A 171 20.05 11.28 3.78
C ASP A 171 20.82 10.02 3.35
N GLY A 172 21.60 10.11 2.26
CA GLY A 172 22.42 8.99 1.78
C GLY A 172 23.53 8.56 2.77
N PRO A 173 24.37 9.48 3.27
CA PRO A 173 25.48 9.16 4.17
C PRO A 173 25.05 8.50 5.49
N THR A 174 24.01 9.01 6.15
CA THR A 174 23.49 8.49 7.42
C THR A 174 22.84 7.13 7.19
N ARG A 175 22.11 6.91 6.09
CA ARG A 175 21.61 5.56 5.75
C ARG A 175 22.73 4.53 5.62
N ARG A 176 23.83 4.86 4.93
CA ARG A 176 25.02 3.98 4.84
C ARG A 176 25.66 3.75 6.20
N LYS A 177 25.75 4.77 7.04
CA LYS A 177 26.27 4.65 8.41
C LYS A 177 25.40 3.71 9.26
N LEU A 178 24.08 3.88 9.22
CA LEU A 178 23.12 3.02 9.91
C LEU A 178 23.20 1.57 9.42
N GLN A 179 23.35 1.37 8.11
CA GLN A 179 23.56 0.06 7.50
C GLN A 179 24.81 -0.63 8.07
N SER A 180 25.98 0.01 7.95
CA SER A 180 27.24 -0.55 8.45
C SER A 180 27.22 -0.86 9.95
N ILE A 181 26.58 0.00 10.75
CA ILE A 181 26.42 -0.23 12.19
C ILE A 181 25.55 -1.45 12.45
N THR A 182 24.40 -1.54 11.79
CA THR A 182 23.44 -2.60 12.05
C THR A 182 23.99 -3.95 11.59
N GLU A 183 24.67 -4.02 10.45
CA GLU A 183 25.35 -5.23 9.97
C GLU A 183 26.32 -5.81 11.01
N LYS A 184 27.06 -4.94 11.70
CA LYS A 184 27.94 -5.34 12.80
C LYS A 184 27.18 -5.82 14.04
N LEU A 185 25.97 -5.31 14.28
CA LEU A 185 25.11 -5.74 15.38
C LEU A 185 24.39 -7.07 15.09
N VAL A 186 24.16 -7.43 13.84
CA VAL A 186 23.54 -8.72 13.48
C VAL A 186 24.42 -9.88 13.98
N PRO A 187 23.90 -10.79 14.82
CA PRO A 187 24.66 -11.94 15.30
C PRO A 187 24.89 -12.96 14.18
N PRO A 188 25.97 -13.76 14.25
CA PRO A 188 26.20 -14.85 13.30
C PRO A 188 25.15 -15.98 13.42
N HIS A 189 24.52 -16.12 14.59
CA HIS A 189 23.48 -17.11 14.81
C HIS A 189 22.11 -16.44 14.93
N ARG A 190 21.11 -17.00 14.23
CA ARG A 190 19.71 -16.53 14.20
C ARG A 190 19.54 -15.04 13.82
N PRO A 191 20.19 -14.56 12.73
CA PRO A 191 20.09 -13.16 12.31
C PRO A 191 18.64 -12.74 12.02
N GLY A 192 17.79 -13.65 11.52
CA GLY A 192 16.37 -13.38 11.29
C GLY A 192 15.60 -13.04 12.55
N ILE A 193 15.87 -13.75 13.66
CA ILE A 193 15.24 -13.45 14.96
C ILE A 193 15.72 -12.10 15.50
N PHE A 194 17.01 -11.80 15.34
CA PHE A 194 17.56 -10.51 15.76
C PHE A 194 16.95 -9.33 14.98
N ASN A 195 16.85 -9.45 13.66
CA ASN A 195 16.23 -8.41 12.81
C ASN A 195 14.76 -8.20 13.20
N GLN A 196 13.99 -9.28 13.39
CA GLN A 196 12.62 -9.18 13.88
C GLN A 196 12.53 -8.55 15.26
N ALA A 197 13.46 -8.86 16.18
CA ALA A 197 13.49 -8.26 17.50
C ALA A 197 13.74 -6.75 17.46
N LEU A 198 14.65 -6.28 16.60
CA LEU A 198 14.87 -4.86 16.38
C LEU A 198 13.63 -4.15 15.82
N MET A 199 13.00 -4.74 14.81
CA MET A 199 11.75 -4.22 14.23
C MET A 199 10.65 -4.13 15.29
N GLU A 200 10.48 -5.20 16.08
CA GLU A 200 9.46 -5.29 17.14
C GLU A 200 9.73 -4.28 18.27
N LEU A 201 10.99 -4.09 18.66
CA LEU A 201 11.37 -3.08 19.66
C LEU A 201 10.97 -1.68 19.18
N GLY A 202 11.25 -1.35 17.92
CA GLY A 202 10.84 -0.07 17.35
C GLY A 202 9.32 0.05 17.26
N ALA A 203 8.60 -1.03 16.95
CA ALA A 203 7.15 -1.03 16.80
C ALA A 203 6.38 -0.95 18.12
N LEU A 204 6.89 -1.54 19.21
CA LEU A 204 6.14 -1.69 20.47
C LEU A 204 6.65 -0.82 21.63
N VAL A 205 7.93 -0.45 21.62
CA VAL A 205 8.60 0.19 22.76
C VAL A 205 9.22 1.53 22.37
N CYS A 206 10.14 1.51 21.41
CA CYS A 206 10.84 2.70 20.93
C CYS A 206 9.98 3.45 19.90
N LEU A 207 8.79 3.89 20.32
CA LEU A 207 7.78 4.52 19.48
C LEU A 207 8.22 5.90 18.95
N PRO A 208 7.70 6.36 17.79
CA PRO A 208 8.06 7.68 17.24
C PRO A 208 7.81 8.83 18.22
N ARG A 209 6.67 8.81 18.92
CA ARG A 209 6.30 9.77 19.96
C ARG A 209 6.09 9.02 21.27
N ARG A 210 6.48 9.63 22.39
CA ARG A 210 6.31 9.06 23.75
C ARG A 210 6.81 7.60 23.85
N PRO A 211 8.10 7.35 23.57
CA PRO A 211 8.66 6.00 23.66
C PRO A 211 8.59 5.46 25.09
N ARG A 212 8.38 4.15 25.23
CA ARG A 212 8.25 3.46 26.52
C ARG A 212 9.63 3.12 27.09
N CYS A 213 10.45 4.14 27.34
CA CYS A 213 11.84 3.97 27.76
C CYS A 213 11.96 3.20 29.07
N SER A 214 11.03 3.39 30.02
CA SER A 214 11.02 2.69 31.32
C SER A 214 11.00 1.16 31.20
N THR A 215 10.32 0.63 30.18
CA THR A 215 10.20 -0.81 29.91
C THR A 215 11.14 -1.29 28.80
N CYS A 216 12.05 -0.45 28.32
CA CYS A 216 12.93 -0.79 27.21
C CYS A 216 14.06 -1.74 27.66
N PRO A 217 14.21 -2.92 27.03
CA PRO A 217 15.18 -3.94 27.46
C PRO A 217 16.64 -3.48 27.29
N VAL A 218 16.86 -2.48 26.44
CA VAL A 218 18.18 -1.94 26.10
C VAL A 218 18.37 -0.50 26.60
N ARG A 219 17.50 -0.03 27.52
CA ARG A 219 17.52 1.34 28.06
C ARG A 219 18.90 1.77 28.57
N GLN A 220 19.54 0.92 29.37
CA GLN A 220 20.86 1.18 29.98
C GLN A 220 21.99 1.34 28.94
N LEU A 221 21.76 0.92 27.70
CA LEU A 221 22.73 1.01 26.61
C LEU A 221 22.39 2.16 25.65
N CYS A 222 21.22 2.80 25.79
CA CYS A 222 20.74 3.81 24.86
C CYS A 222 21.35 5.18 25.15
N GLN A 223 22.22 5.66 24.26
CA GLN A 223 22.88 6.96 24.42
C GLN A 223 21.88 8.12 24.43
N ALA A 224 20.86 8.09 23.58
CA ALA A 224 19.85 9.15 23.58
C ALA A 224 19.04 9.21 24.90
N TYR A 225 18.86 8.06 25.56
CA TYR A 225 18.21 8.02 26.88
C TYR A 225 19.12 8.62 27.95
N LEU A 226 20.40 8.24 27.97
CA LEU A 226 21.39 8.76 28.90
C LEU A 226 21.63 10.27 28.75
N GLN A 227 21.47 10.78 27.53
CA GLN A 227 21.64 12.21 27.19
C GLN A 227 20.33 13.01 27.22
N GLY A 228 19.19 12.37 27.49
CA GLY A 228 17.89 13.06 27.52
C GLY A 228 17.40 13.59 26.15
N CYS A 229 17.86 13.03 25.03
CA CYS A 229 17.54 13.51 23.67
C CYS A 229 16.64 12.56 22.85
N VAL A 230 16.04 11.53 23.47
CA VAL A 230 15.22 10.52 22.78
C VAL A 230 14.10 11.12 21.92
N ASP A 231 13.39 12.13 22.43
CA ASP A 231 12.24 12.75 21.76
C ASP A 231 12.63 13.62 20.56
N ARG A 232 13.90 14.03 20.46
CA ARG A 232 14.43 14.79 19.32
C ARG A 232 14.89 13.88 18.16
N LEU A 233 14.98 12.57 18.41
CA LEU A 233 15.50 11.59 17.47
C LEU A 233 14.41 10.62 16.97
N PRO A 234 14.47 10.19 15.70
CA PRO A 234 15.50 10.49 14.71
C PRO A 234 15.21 11.82 13.99
N VAL A 235 16.27 12.51 13.57
CA VAL A 235 16.13 13.67 12.67
C VAL A 235 15.71 13.20 11.28
N ARG A 236 14.80 13.94 10.64
CA ARG A 236 14.35 13.72 9.26
C ARG A 236 14.21 15.04 8.54
N HIS A 237 14.41 15.04 7.23
CA HIS A 237 14.13 16.23 6.43
C HIS A 237 12.62 16.55 6.44
N PRO A 238 12.25 17.84 6.39
CA PRO A 238 10.86 18.25 6.22
C PRO A 238 10.26 17.62 4.96
N ARG A 239 9.04 17.09 5.07
CA ARG A 239 8.32 16.56 3.89
C ARG A 239 7.73 17.72 3.10
N ARG A 240 7.86 17.67 1.78
CA ARG A 240 7.16 18.60 0.87
C ARG A 240 5.65 18.39 0.99
N PRO A 241 4.84 19.45 0.90
CA PRO A 241 3.39 19.31 0.87
C PRO A 241 2.95 18.51 -0.37
N PRO A 242 1.89 17.70 -0.26
CA PRO A 242 1.31 17.00 -1.40
C PRO A 242 0.86 17.97 -2.50
N ARG A 243 1.04 17.61 -3.77
CA ARG A 243 0.57 18.42 -4.91
C ARG A 243 -0.95 18.34 -5.01
N SER A 244 -1.63 19.49 -5.08
CA SER A 244 -3.06 19.56 -5.37
C SER A 244 -3.33 19.24 -6.85
N VAL A 245 -4.29 18.36 -7.11
CA VAL A 245 -4.74 18.00 -8.46
C VAL A 245 -6.26 17.81 -8.49
N THR A 246 -6.88 18.08 -9.64
CA THR A 246 -8.32 17.87 -9.84
C THR A 246 -8.56 16.76 -10.86
N HIS A 247 -9.40 15.80 -10.49
CA HIS A 247 -9.78 14.66 -11.31
C HIS A 247 -11.29 14.70 -11.58
N HIS A 248 -11.68 14.60 -12.85
CA HIS A 248 -13.09 14.62 -13.27
C HIS A 248 -13.52 13.19 -13.58
N ILE A 249 -14.46 12.65 -12.81
CA ILE A 249 -15.02 11.32 -13.00
C ILE A 249 -16.33 11.43 -13.77
N PHE A 250 -16.47 10.68 -14.86
CA PHE A 250 -17.67 10.65 -15.69
C PHE A 250 -18.43 9.33 -15.50
N ALA A 251 -19.62 9.41 -14.91
CA ALA A 251 -20.61 8.35 -14.87
C ALA A 251 -21.36 8.30 -16.20
N ILE A 252 -20.70 7.73 -17.22
CA ILE A 252 -21.27 7.63 -18.57
C ILE A 252 -22.23 6.43 -18.62
N GLN A 253 -23.51 6.72 -18.82
CA GLN A 253 -24.59 5.74 -18.83
C GLN A 253 -24.99 5.35 -20.25
N LYS A 254 -25.21 4.04 -20.47
CA LYS A 254 -25.88 3.50 -21.65
C LYS A 254 -26.87 2.44 -21.19
N ARG A 255 -28.17 2.70 -21.37
CA ARG A 255 -29.27 1.91 -20.78
C ARG A 255 -29.08 1.83 -19.25
N ASN A 256 -29.06 0.62 -18.67
CA ASN A 256 -28.88 0.41 -17.22
C ASN A 256 -27.43 0.08 -16.82
N CYS A 257 -26.47 0.36 -17.70
CA CYS A 257 -25.05 0.11 -17.47
C CYS A 257 -24.24 1.41 -17.51
N HIS A 258 -23.11 1.41 -16.81
CA HIS A 258 -22.13 2.48 -16.80
C HIS A 258 -20.81 1.97 -17.37
N LEU A 259 -20.10 2.84 -18.08
CA LEU A 259 -18.79 2.52 -18.60
C LEU A 259 -17.76 2.48 -17.47
N VAL A 260 -16.99 1.40 -17.39
CA VAL A 260 -15.75 1.33 -16.62
C VAL A 260 -14.58 1.06 -17.55
N VAL A 261 -13.45 1.70 -17.29
CA VAL A 261 -12.23 1.62 -18.08
C VAL A 261 -11.09 1.12 -17.20
N GLN A 262 -10.10 0.48 -17.83
CA GLN A 262 -8.89 0.07 -17.13
C GLN A 262 -7.81 1.13 -17.25
N ARG A 263 -7.17 1.49 -16.13
CA ARG A 263 -6.06 2.45 -16.12
C ARG A 263 -4.84 1.89 -16.86
N PRO A 264 -4.02 2.75 -17.50
CA PRO A 264 -2.76 2.35 -18.12
C PRO A 264 -1.82 1.62 -17.15
N GLY A 265 -0.83 0.91 -17.69
CA GLY A 265 0.18 0.17 -16.91
C GLY A 265 1.17 1.05 -16.13
N LYS A 266 1.13 2.38 -16.31
CA LYS A 266 2.00 3.36 -15.62
C LYS A 266 1.14 4.42 -14.92
N GLY A 267 1.73 5.08 -13.93
CA GLY A 267 1.07 6.18 -13.19
C GLY A 267 0.32 5.75 -11.93
N LEU A 268 -0.54 6.65 -11.43
CA LEU A 268 -1.36 6.43 -10.24
C LEU A 268 -2.37 5.30 -10.51
N TRP A 269 -2.51 4.37 -9.55
CA TRP A 269 -3.48 3.25 -9.64
C TRP A 269 -3.39 2.44 -10.94
N SER A 270 -2.17 2.25 -11.44
CA SER A 270 -1.89 1.44 -12.63
C SER A 270 -2.67 0.12 -12.63
N ARG A 271 -3.24 -0.22 -13.79
CA ARG A 271 -4.03 -1.44 -14.07
C ARG A 271 -5.34 -1.62 -13.30
N LEU A 272 -5.71 -0.70 -12.38
CA LEU A 272 -7.02 -0.76 -11.73
C LEU A 272 -8.15 -0.32 -12.66
N TRP A 273 -9.35 -0.81 -12.36
CA TRP A 273 -10.57 -0.34 -12.98
C TRP A 273 -11.04 0.98 -12.35
N GLN A 274 -11.66 1.82 -13.17
CA GLN A 274 -12.26 3.07 -12.76
C GLN A 274 -13.42 3.45 -13.66
N MET A 275 -14.26 4.38 -13.21
CA MET A 275 -15.06 5.16 -14.15
C MET A 275 -14.12 6.04 -15.00
N PRO A 276 -14.47 6.36 -16.27
CA PRO A 276 -13.69 7.29 -17.08
C PRO A 276 -13.32 8.54 -16.30
N THR A 277 -12.01 8.81 -16.17
CA THR A 277 -11.50 9.86 -15.30
C THR A 277 -10.46 10.69 -16.04
N ALA A 278 -10.72 11.98 -16.21
CA ALA A 278 -9.77 12.94 -16.78
C ALA A 278 -8.96 13.61 -15.66
N GLU A 279 -7.63 13.59 -15.78
CA GLU A 279 -6.71 14.24 -14.84
C GLU A 279 -6.36 15.63 -15.39
N ASN A 280 -6.79 16.70 -14.71
CA ASN A 280 -6.57 18.11 -15.08
C ASN A 280 -7.35 18.64 -16.31
N LEU A 281 -8.69 18.55 -16.28
CA LEU A 281 -9.53 19.44 -17.09
C LEU A 281 -9.53 20.84 -16.46
N GLU A 282 -8.45 21.61 -16.62
CA GLU A 282 -8.48 23.03 -16.27
C GLU A 282 -9.45 23.75 -17.22
N ALA A 283 -10.37 24.57 -16.71
CA ALA A 283 -11.33 25.23 -17.59
C ALA A 283 -11.86 26.57 -17.06
N GLN A 284 -12.03 27.50 -18.00
CA GLN A 284 -13.01 28.60 -17.90
C GLN A 284 -14.45 28.10 -18.18
N LYS A 285 -14.66 26.91 -18.81
CA LYS A 285 -15.95 26.17 -18.92
C LYS A 285 -15.76 24.63 -18.94
N PRO A 286 -16.00 23.91 -17.81
CA PRO A 286 -15.67 22.48 -17.68
C PRO A 286 -16.43 21.50 -18.58
N SER A 287 -17.67 21.80 -18.98
CA SER A 287 -18.54 20.87 -19.71
C SER A 287 -18.13 20.66 -21.17
N THR A 288 -17.73 21.71 -21.89
CA THR A 288 -17.27 21.59 -23.29
C THR A 288 -15.98 20.78 -23.40
N ARG A 289 -15.02 21.03 -22.50
CA ARG A 289 -13.75 20.29 -22.48
C ARG A 289 -13.95 18.83 -22.08
N ALA A 290 -14.93 18.56 -21.22
CA ALA A 290 -15.35 17.19 -20.89
C ALA A 290 -15.94 16.46 -22.10
N LEU A 291 -16.81 17.09 -22.87
CA LEU A 291 -17.39 16.51 -24.09
C LEU A 291 -16.28 16.11 -25.08
N GLN A 292 -15.38 17.04 -25.38
CA GLN A 292 -14.25 16.78 -26.28
C GLN A 292 -13.36 15.63 -25.78
N TRP A 293 -13.03 15.61 -24.48
CA TRP A 293 -12.24 14.52 -23.89
C TRP A 293 -12.95 13.15 -24.00
N ILE A 294 -14.27 13.09 -23.77
CA ILE A 294 -15.04 11.84 -23.88
C ILE A 294 -15.02 11.32 -25.33
N GLU A 295 -15.17 12.20 -26.30
CA GLU A 295 -15.11 11.85 -27.72
C GLU A 295 -13.69 11.38 -28.11
N ASP A 296 -12.67 12.16 -27.75
CA ASP A 296 -11.27 11.94 -28.10
C ASP A 296 -10.65 10.72 -27.42
N GLU A 297 -11.06 10.36 -26.20
CA GLU A 297 -10.50 9.22 -25.48
C GLU A 297 -11.36 7.96 -25.61
N LEU A 298 -12.68 8.12 -25.66
CA LEU A 298 -13.61 6.98 -25.58
C LEU A 298 -14.33 6.68 -26.91
N GLY A 299 -14.38 7.62 -27.85
CA GLY A 299 -15.11 7.49 -29.11
C GLY A 299 -16.64 7.55 -28.94
N LEU A 300 -17.11 8.26 -27.90
CA LEU A 300 -18.53 8.37 -27.56
C LEU A 300 -18.99 9.82 -27.68
N VAL A 301 -20.21 10.00 -28.19
CA VAL A 301 -20.93 11.27 -28.14
C VAL A 301 -21.97 11.15 -27.03
N VAL A 302 -22.00 12.12 -26.12
CA VAL A 302 -22.81 12.07 -24.91
C VAL A 302 -23.58 13.37 -24.71
N GLU A 303 -24.63 13.33 -23.87
CA GLU A 303 -25.33 14.52 -23.42
C GLU A 303 -24.39 15.45 -22.63
N THR A 304 -24.76 16.74 -22.52
CA THR A 304 -23.95 17.69 -21.75
C THR A 304 -23.81 17.19 -20.30
N PRO A 305 -22.58 16.92 -19.81
CA PRO A 305 -22.41 16.31 -18.49
C PRO A 305 -22.90 17.22 -17.36
N GLU A 306 -23.75 16.68 -16.48
CA GLU A 306 -24.25 17.37 -15.28
C GLU A 306 -23.38 17.04 -14.07
N ARG A 307 -23.01 18.05 -13.28
CA ARG A 307 -22.22 17.84 -12.07
C ARG A 307 -23.10 17.27 -10.95
N ILE A 308 -22.77 16.07 -10.50
CA ILE A 308 -23.48 15.38 -9.41
C ILE A 308 -22.96 15.82 -8.03
N SER A 309 -21.65 15.76 -7.83
CA SER A 309 -21.04 15.88 -6.50
C SER A 309 -19.53 16.14 -6.60
N THR A 310 -18.90 16.44 -5.47
CA THR A 310 -17.45 16.51 -5.33
C THR A 310 -17.00 15.84 -4.03
N PHE A 311 -15.77 15.35 -3.99
CA PHE A 311 -15.16 14.86 -2.76
C PHE A 311 -13.62 14.93 -2.83
N ASN A 312 -12.96 14.85 -1.68
CA ASN A 312 -11.50 14.90 -1.60
C ASN A 312 -10.91 13.53 -1.25
N HIS A 313 -9.70 13.27 -1.74
CA HIS A 313 -8.91 12.10 -1.35
C HIS A 313 -7.44 12.47 -1.19
N GLN A 314 -6.86 12.05 -0.08
CA GLN A 314 -5.46 12.31 0.23
C GLN A 314 -4.61 11.08 -0.07
N THR A 315 -3.52 11.29 -0.81
CA THR A 315 -2.41 10.35 -0.93
C THR A 315 -1.13 10.99 -0.36
N THR A 316 -0.08 10.19 -0.21
CA THR A 316 1.22 10.65 0.30
C THR A 316 1.84 11.76 -0.57
N HIS A 317 1.53 11.81 -1.86
CA HIS A 317 2.13 12.76 -2.80
C HIS A 317 1.14 13.73 -3.46
N ARG A 318 -0.16 13.44 -3.38
CA ARG A 318 -1.22 14.24 -4.02
C ARG A 318 -2.40 14.44 -3.08
N ALA A 319 -2.90 15.68 -3.03
CA ALA A 319 -4.24 16.00 -2.55
C ALA A 319 -5.16 16.06 -3.77
N ILE A 320 -6.07 15.10 -3.89
CA ILE A 320 -6.90 14.93 -5.10
C ILE A 320 -8.31 15.44 -4.82
N HIS A 321 -8.74 16.44 -5.57
CA HIS A 321 -10.14 16.87 -5.61
C HIS A 321 -10.86 16.15 -6.75
N PHE A 322 -11.93 15.42 -6.43
CA PHE A 322 -12.75 14.71 -7.41
C PHE A 322 -14.02 15.49 -7.71
N VAL A 323 -14.32 15.67 -9.00
CA VAL A 323 -15.58 16.23 -9.49
C VAL A 323 -16.32 15.14 -10.27
N LEU A 324 -17.55 14.84 -9.88
CA LEU A 324 -18.35 13.77 -10.46
C LEU A 324 -19.38 14.34 -11.41
N TRP A 325 -19.47 13.74 -12.58
CA TRP A 325 -20.38 14.11 -13.65
C TRP A 325 -21.25 12.92 -14.04
N HIS A 326 -22.51 13.16 -14.37
CA HIS A 326 -23.42 12.21 -15.00
C HIS A 326 -23.64 12.61 -16.45
N THR A 327 -23.73 11.62 -17.34
CA THR A 327 -24.12 11.84 -18.74
C THR A 327 -24.61 10.55 -19.38
N THR A 328 -25.44 10.66 -20.42
CA THR A 328 -25.94 9.53 -21.20
C THR A 328 -25.32 9.50 -22.59
N VAL A 329 -25.03 8.29 -23.11
CA VAL A 329 -24.58 8.12 -24.49
C VAL A 329 -25.70 8.45 -25.48
N ILE A 330 -25.40 9.33 -26.44
CA ILE A 330 -26.25 9.65 -27.60
C ILE A 330 -25.88 8.72 -28.75
N SER A 331 -24.59 8.70 -29.13
CA SER A 331 -24.10 7.94 -30.28
C SER A 331 -22.60 7.60 -30.14
N GLY A 332 -22.00 7.07 -31.20
CA GLY A 332 -20.60 6.64 -31.20
C GLY A 332 -20.39 5.19 -30.74
N ARG A 333 -19.15 4.72 -30.88
CA ARG A 333 -18.73 3.36 -30.54
C ARG A 333 -17.52 3.43 -29.64
N LEU A 334 -17.65 2.83 -28.46
CA LEU A 334 -16.55 2.69 -27.52
C LEU A 334 -15.33 2.10 -28.24
N ARG A 335 -14.19 2.78 -28.14
CA ARG A 335 -12.93 2.30 -28.73
C ARG A 335 -12.61 0.89 -28.23
N ARG A 336 -12.01 0.07 -29.08
CA ARG A 336 -11.80 -1.35 -28.76
C ARG A 336 -10.80 -1.49 -27.61
N GLY A 337 -11.14 -2.31 -26.62
CA GLY A 337 -10.23 -2.71 -25.54
C GLY A 337 -10.04 -1.70 -24.40
N ILE A 338 -10.72 -0.55 -24.41
CA ILE A 338 -10.52 0.48 -23.37
C ILE A 338 -11.39 0.27 -22.12
N GLY A 339 -12.50 -0.47 -22.24
CA GLY A 339 -13.45 -0.61 -21.15
C GLY A 339 -14.59 -1.59 -21.40
N GLN A 340 -15.48 -1.69 -20.42
CA GLN A 340 -16.65 -2.56 -20.42
C GLN A 340 -17.85 -1.86 -19.78
N TRP A 341 -19.05 -2.23 -20.19
CA TRP A 341 -20.30 -1.74 -19.61
C TRP A 341 -20.72 -2.60 -18.43
N ARG A 342 -20.93 -2.00 -17.26
CA ARG A 342 -21.27 -2.72 -16.01
C ARG A 342 -22.44 -2.07 -15.30
N ARG A 343 -23.29 -2.88 -14.67
CA ARG A 343 -24.27 -2.36 -13.71
C ARG A 343 -23.51 -1.90 -12.46
N LEU A 344 -23.93 -0.79 -11.85
CA LEU A 344 -23.26 -0.24 -10.65
C LEU A 344 -23.20 -1.26 -9.49
N GLY A 345 -24.25 -2.07 -9.31
CA GLY A 345 -24.25 -3.16 -8.32
C GLY A 345 -23.36 -4.36 -8.66
N LYS A 346 -22.70 -4.37 -9.83
CA LYS A 346 -21.81 -5.44 -10.32
C LYS A 346 -20.41 -4.93 -10.67
N THR A 347 -19.89 -4.00 -9.86
CA THR A 347 -18.51 -3.50 -9.96
C THR A 347 -17.61 -4.02 -8.84
N ASN A 348 -18.15 -4.75 -7.85
CA ASN A 348 -17.38 -5.22 -6.68
C ASN A 348 -16.36 -6.32 -7.03
N ASP A 349 -16.49 -6.95 -8.19
CA ASP A 349 -15.54 -7.92 -8.72
C ASP A 349 -14.41 -7.28 -9.53
N LEU A 350 -14.46 -5.96 -9.74
CA LEU A 350 -13.39 -5.20 -10.38
C LEU A 350 -12.47 -4.62 -9.31
N ALA A 351 -11.16 -4.81 -9.49
CA ALA A 351 -10.17 -4.18 -8.64
C ALA A 351 -10.18 -2.66 -8.86
N MET A 352 -10.73 -1.91 -7.91
CA MET A 352 -10.83 -0.45 -7.97
C MET A 352 -10.12 0.21 -6.79
N ALA A 353 -9.70 1.47 -6.96
CA ALA A 353 -9.20 2.26 -5.84
C ALA A 353 -10.36 2.77 -4.97
N ASN A 354 -10.12 2.98 -3.67
CA ASN A 354 -11.16 3.46 -2.72
C ASN A 354 -11.95 4.69 -3.22
N PRO A 355 -11.32 5.73 -3.83
CA PRO A 355 -12.07 6.87 -4.38
C PRO A 355 -13.08 6.49 -5.46
N GLN A 356 -12.81 5.45 -6.25
CA GLN A 356 -13.74 5.00 -7.28
C GLN A 356 -14.93 4.23 -6.66
N HIS A 357 -14.73 3.50 -5.55
CA HIS A 357 -15.85 2.95 -4.78
C HIS A 357 -16.73 4.06 -4.18
N THR A 358 -16.11 5.11 -3.63
CA THR A 358 -16.85 6.30 -3.18
C THR A 358 -17.67 6.91 -4.32
N ALA A 359 -17.08 7.02 -5.51
CA ALA A 359 -17.77 7.54 -6.68
C ALA A 359 -18.96 6.67 -7.10
N VAL A 360 -18.78 5.35 -7.18
CA VAL A 360 -19.88 4.40 -7.47
C VAL A 360 -21.02 4.56 -6.46
N GLY A 361 -20.72 4.70 -5.16
CA GLY A 361 -21.73 4.91 -4.12
C GLY A 361 -22.47 6.25 -4.25
N LEU A 362 -21.80 7.32 -4.66
CA LEU A 362 -22.44 8.63 -4.93
C LEU A 362 -23.34 8.58 -6.17
N ILE A 363 -22.86 7.95 -7.25
CA ILE A 363 -23.61 7.79 -8.50
C ILE A 363 -24.86 6.93 -8.27
N THR A 364 -24.73 5.83 -7.51
CA THR A 364 -25.86 4.94 -7.18
C THR A 364 -26.96 5.67 -6.42
N ARG A 365 -26.61 6.53 -5.45
CA ARG A 365 -27.58 7.36 -4.73
C ARG A 365 -28.27 8.36 -5.65
N HIS A 366 -27.52 9.04 -6.50
CA HIS A 366 -28.06 10.01 -7.45
C HIS A 366 -29.05 9.38 -8.45
N THR A 367 -28.67 8.28 -9.08
CA THR A 367 -29.53 7.57 -10.05
C THR A 367 -30.81 7.00 -9.44
N SER A 368 -30.78 6.59 -8.17
CA SER A 368 -31.97 6.14 -7.43
C SER A 368 -32.98 7.27 -7.16
N HIS A 369 -32.51 8.53 -7.05
CA HIS A 369 -33.40 9.68 -6.88
C HIS A 369 -34.14 10.05 -8.18
N PHE A 370 -33.56 9.79 -9.35
CA PHE A 370 -34.21 10.04 -10.64
C PHE A 370 -35.32 9.02 -10.96
N THR A 371 -35.12 7.73 -10.67
CA THR A 371 -36.15 6.70 -10.87
C THR A 371 -37.36 6.87 -9.95
N CYS A 372 -37.16 7.43 -8.75
CA CYS A 372 -38.26 7.75 -7.82
C CYS A 372 -39.04 9.02 -8.21
N ARG A 373 -38.39 9.98 -8.91
CA ARG A 373 -39.06 11.16 -9.45
C ARG A 373 -39.86 10.86 -10.72
N SER A 374 -39.36 10.01 -11.61
CA SER A 374 -40.08 9.65 -12.86
C SER A 374 -41.30 8.75 -12.61
N THR A 375 -41.28 7.94 -11.56
CA THR A 375 -42.44 7.11 -11.16
C THR A 375 -43.56 7.92 -10.51
N LYS A 376 -43.24 9.01 -9.80
CA LYS A 376 -44.25 9.94 -9.25
C LYS A 376 -44.92 10.83 -10.30
N SER A 377 -44.30 11.03 -11.48
CA SER A 377 -44.91 11.78 -12.60
C SER A 377 -45.83 10.93 -13.49
N HIS A 378 -45.99 9.63 -13.23
CA HIS A 378 -46.89 8.75 -13.99
C HIS A 378 -48.11 8.24 -13.19
N SER A 379 -48.26 8.64 -11.92
CA SER A 379 -49.44 8.29 -11.10
C SER A 379 -50.43 9.45 -10.91
N GLY A 380 -50.34 10.52 -11.70
CA GLY A 380 -51.13 11.76 -11.53
C GLY A 380 -52.14 12.09 -12.65
N LEU A 381 -52.49 11.15 -13.52
CA LEU A 381 -53.42 11.38 -14.63
C LEU A 381 -54.37 10.18 -14.80
N GLN A 382 -55.29 9.97 -13.86
CA GLN A 382 -56.59 9.31 -14.10
C GLN A 382 -57.47 9.41 -12.85
N SER A 383 -58.44 10.34 -12.88
CA SER A 383 -59.80 10.24 -12.33
C SER A 383 -60.37 11.64 -12.07
N GLY A 384 -60.85 12.29 -13.13
CA GLY A 384 -61.70 13.47 -13.05
C GLY A 384 -62.94 13.25 -13.88
N ARG A 385 -63.90 12.47 -13.37
CA ARG A 385 -65.27 12.43 -13.91
C ARG A 385 -66.27 12.62 -12.77
N ASN A 386 -67.05 13.68 -12.96
CA ASN A 386 -68.45 13.91 -12.58
C ASN A 386 -68.81 14.03 -11.10
N LEU A 387 -69.27 15.24 -10.73
CA LEU A 387 -70.53 15.48 -10.03
C LEU A 387 -70.82 16.99 -9.98
N ARG A 388 -71.74 17.47 -10.83
CA ARG A 388 -72.57 18.66 -10.54
C ARG A 388 -73.96 18.51 -11.18
N ARG A 389 -74.94 18.55 -10.27
CA ARG A 389 -76.40 18.70 -10.40
C ARG A 389 -77.18 17.51 -10.89
#